data_AF-A0A966PYN2-F1
#
_entry.id   AF-A0A966PYN2-F1
#
_cell.length_a   1.000
_cell.length_b   1.000
_cell.length_c   1.000
_cell.angle_alpha   90.00
_cell.angle_beta   90.00
_cell.angle_gamma   90.00
#
_symmetry.space_group_name_H-M   'P 1'
#
loop_
_entity.id
_entity.type
_entity.pdbx_description
1 polymer ?
#
loop_
_entity_poly.entity_id
_entity_poly.type
_entity_poly.pdbx_seq_one_letter_code
_entity_poly.pdbx_strand_id
1 'polypeptide(L)'
;MVDINIQEAIAQSVRNNVETYLQNTDLSAVIADTLQKQINNVVINLTGRVYNEITTKRDFADEVTQLVKGIILDQLIDIGSKQIAEHLQGSDLNRIIVSSVQNEVNRAASNYNFPPRSISFESIRMDGNEFNANWINNGIYRNFTSSGIKDSSSKLQLEITDDGIITTNNITAENLLIEDNAFLKNVTIDGDIVVNGNILESPGLQRYIQQVSHTTSTQNIENVNSQNINIANRNIVDGDRHVLGNNSIGPHIINSNLRKVGNLQELVVTGQALIGETLTVNMGRVGINTEETAGVLSVWDEDSELSILKYAQKNMFVGSTRGNDVTLGSNNLNQIVLKTDKTVEINGPIRFCGLLINIVDRIPERVGEPNELAIVRDGSAIYKCVGQSNWSKIL
;
A
#
# COMPACT_ATOMS: atom_id res chain seq x y z
N MET A 1 33.15 -24.84 -146.40
CA MET A 1 34.29 -24.06 -145.85
C MET A 1 33.69 -22.89 -145.11
N VAL A 2 34.26 -22.63 -143.94
CA VAL A 2 33.82 -21.75 -142.85
C VAL A 2 33.28 -20.40 -143.32
N ASP A 3 32.21 -19.92 -142.67
CA ASP A 3 31.98 -18.52 -142.26
C ASP A 3 30.48 -18.38 -141.97
N ILE A 4 29.98 -18.49 -140.73
CA ILE A 4 30.32 -17.70 -139.54
C ILE A 4 30.60 -16.26 -139.92
N ASN A 5 29.67 -15.33 -139.60
CA ASN A 5 30.12 -14.22 -138.80
C ASN A 5 29.02 -13.38 -138.16
N ILE A 6 29.21 -13.19 -136.86
CA ILE A 6 28.89 -12.00 -136.08
C ILE A 6 27.42 -11.74 -135.78
N GLN A 7 26.49 -11.85 -136.73
CA GLN A 7 25.08 -11.54 -136.42
C GLN A 7 24.52 -12.48 -135.35
N GLU A 8 24.90 -13.76 -135.41
CA GLU A 8 24.45 -14.76 -134.45
C GLU A 8 25.06 -14.52 -133.06
N ALA A 9 26.31 -14.05 -132.98
CA ALA A 9 26.97 -13.73 -131.72
C ALA A 9 26.38 -12.48 -131.03
N ILE A 10 26.02 -11.44 -131.78
CA ILE A 10 25.34 -10.25 -131.24
C ILE A 10 23.93 -10.61 -130.79
N ALA A 11 23.20 -11.39 -131.59
CA ALA A 11 21.87 -11.86 -131.23
C ALA A 11 21.88 -12.69 -129.94
N GLN A 12 22.95 -13.45 -129.69
CA GLN A 12 23.10 -14.25 -128.48
C GLN A 12 23.45 -13.39 -127.25
N SER A 13 24.33 -12.40 -127.38
CA SER A 13 24.72 -11.54 -126.24
C SER A 13 23.58 -10.62 -125.79
N VAL A 14 22.78 -10.08 -126.73
CA VAL A 14 21.57 -9.32 -126.40
C VAL A 14 20.54 -10.23 -125.73
N ARG A 15 20.34 -11.45 -126.24
CA ARG A 15 19.45 -12.43 -125.61
C ARG A 15 19.83 -12.71 -124.16
N ASN A 16 21.10 -12.97 -123.88
CA ASN A 16 21.56 -13.30 -122.54
C ASN A 16 21.39 -12.13 -121.55
N ASN A 17 21.64 -10.89 -121.98
CA ASN A 17 21.45 -9.71 -121.13
C ASN A 17 19.96 -9.42 -120.86
N VAL A 18 19.10 -9.64 -121.85
CA VAL A 18 17.63 -9.52 -121.70
C VAL A 18 17.10 -10.63 -120.79
N GLU A 19 17.56 -11.87 -120.93
CA GLU A 19 17.19 -12.99 -120.05
C GLU A 19 17.63 -12.74 -118.61
N THR A 20 18.82 -12.22 -118.39
CA THR A 20 19.33 -11.93 -117.02
C THR A 20 18.53 -10.82 -116.32
N TYR A 21 18.05 -9.83 -117.07
CA TYR A 21 17.18 -8.76 -116.53
C TYR A 21 15.76 -9.26 -116.25
N LEU A 22 15.22 -10.13 -117.11
CA LEU A 22 13.89 -10.72 -116.98
C LEU A 22 13.81 -11.81 -115.90
N GLN A 23 14.89 -12.54 -115.63
CA GLN A 23 14.91 -13.60 -114.61
C GLN A 23 15.03 -13.06 -113.17
N ASN A 24 15.69 -11.91 -112.98
CA ASN A 24 15.91 -11.31 -111.65
C ASN A 24 14.90 -10.21 -111.28
N THR A 25 13.96 -9.90 -112.17
CA THR A 25 12.90 -8.94 -111.90
C THR A 25 11.56 -9.63 -112.08
N ASP A 26 10.84 -9.89 -110.98
CA ASP A 26 9.42 -10.21 -111.07
C ASP A 26 8.65 -8.94 -111.43
N LEU A 27 8.68 -8.64 -112.73
CA LEU A 27 7.96 -7.54 -113.36
C LEU A 27 6.48 -7.59 -113.06
N SER A 28 5.90 -8.77 -112.81
CA SER A 28 4.47 -8.90 -112.49
C SER A 28 4.14 -8.33 -111.11
N ALA A 29 5.00 -8.53 -110.11
CA ALA A 29 4.85 -7.96 -108.78
C ALA A 29 5.06 -6.43 -108.77
N VAL A 30 6.04 -5.93 -109.53
CA VAL A 30 6.30 -4.48 -109.66
C VAL A 30 5.18 -3.77 -110.43
N ILE A 31 4.66 -4.40 -111.49
CA ILE A 31 3.51 -3.91 -112.25
C ILE A 31 2.25 -3.94 -111.39
N ALA A 32 2.02 -4.98 -110.58
CA ALA A 32 0.87 -5.08 -109.68
C ALA A 32 0.89 -4.02 -108.56
N ASP A 33 2.04 -3.79 -107.90
CA ASP A 33 2.16 -2.74 -106.87
C ASP A 33 2.01 -1.33 -107.46
N THR A 34 2.57 -1.10 -108.65
CA THR A 34 2.45 0.17 -109.36
C THR A 34 1.01 0.40 -109.84
N LEU A 35 0.34 -0.63 -110.37
CA LEU A 35 -1.09 -0.60 -110.72
C LEU A 35 -1.95 -0.36 -109.49
N GLN A 36 -1.69 -1.01 -108.35
CA GLN A 36 -2.49 -0.81 -107.14
C GLN A 36 -2.33 0.61 -106.58
N LYS A 37 -1.12 1.19 -106.61
CA LYS A 37 -0.88 2.60 -106.22
C LYS A 37 -1.50 3.59 -107.19
N GLN A 38 -1.43 3.33 -108.50
CA GLN A 38 -2.10 4.13 -109.53
C GLN A 38 -3.62 4.03 -109.41
N ILE A 39 -4.17 2.83 -109.19
CA ILE A 39 -5.61 2.59 -108.95
C ILE A 39 -6.05 3.28 -107.68
N ASN A 40 -5.30 3.22 -106.56
CA ASN A 40 -5.67 3.94 -105.35
C ASN A 40 -5.63 5.46 -105.54
N ASN A 41 -4.64 6.00 -106.26
CA ASN A 41 -4.61 7.43 -106.59
C ASN A 41 -5.71 7.84 -107.59
N VAL A 42 -6.05 6.97 -108.55
CA VAL A 42 -7.15 7.19 -109.50
C VAL A 42 -8.49 7.07 -108.79
N VAL A 43 -8.68 6.13 -107.85
CA VAL A 43 -9.90 5.98 -107.04
C VAL A 43 -10.04 7.12 -106.05
N ILE A 44 -8.99 7.61 -105.41
CA ILE A 44 -9.05 8.81 -104.55
C ILE A 44 -9.36 10.05 -105.40
N ASN A 45 -8.75 10.19 -106.58
CA ASN A 45 -9.07 11.28 -107.50
C ASN A 45 -10.41 11.12 -108.22
N LEU A 46 -10.94 9.91 -108.45
CA LEU A 46 -12.28 9.67 -108.98
C LEU A 46 -13.34 9.76 -107.88
N THR A 47 -13.06 9.39 -106.64
CA THR A 47 -14.00 9.61 -105.53
C THR A 47 -14.04 11.10 -105.20
N GLY A 48 -12.91 11.81 -105.31
CA GLY A 48 -12.85 13.27 -105.27
C GLY A 48 -13.49 13.94 -106.50
N ARG A 49 -13.32 13.41 -107.72
CA ARG A 49 -13.94 13.93 -108.95
C ARG A 49 -15.40 13.51 -109.12
N VAL A 50 -15.88 12.41 -108.55
CA VAL A 50 -17.30 12.01 -108.53
C VAL A 50 -18.01 12.68 -107.36
N TYR A 51 -17.35 12.91 -106.22
CA TYR A 51 -17.86 13.81 -105.18
C TYR A 51 -17.90 15.26 -105.69
N ASN A 52 -16.89 15.69 -106.46
CA ASN A 52 -16.89 16.99 -107.14
C ASN A 52 -17.83 17.04 -108.35
N GLU A 53 -18.01 15.98 -109.15
CA GLU A 53 -18.94 15.94 -110.30
C GLU A 53 -20.40 15.70 -109.87
N ILE A 54 -20.66 15.15 -108.68
CA ILE A 54 -21.99 15.15 -108.05
C ILE A 54 -22.30 16.54 -107.45
N THR A 55 -21.29 17.30 -107.01
CA THR A 55 -21.47 18.69 -106.58
C THR A 55 -21.47 19.69 -107.76
N THR A 56 -20.78 19.41 -108.87
CA THR A 56 -20.78 20.19 -110.12
C THR A 56 -21.71 19.64 -111.21
N LYS A 57 -22.58 18.67 -110.89
CA LYS A 57 -23.84 18.40 -111.63
C LYS A 57 -25.09 18.61 -110.78
N ARG A 58 -24.92 19.29 -109.64
CA ARG A 58 -25.89 20.32 -109.22
C ARG A 58 -25.70 21.64 -110.01
N ASP A 59 -24.73 21.72 -110.93
CA ASP A 59 -24.58 22.84 -111.89
C ASP A 59 -25.59 22.82 -113.04
N PHE A 60 -26.87 22.72 -112.71
CA PHE A 60 -27.94 23.23 -113.59
C PHE A 60 -29.01 23.90 -112.73
N ALA A 61 -29.29 23.31 -111.56
CA ALA A 61 -30.17 23.93 -110.58
C ALA A 61 -29.57 25.23 -110.01
N ASP A 62 -28.26 25.27 -109.74
CA ASP A 62 -27.64 26.47 -109.20
C ASP A 62 -27.36 27.54 -110.28
N GLU A 63 -27.19 27.15 -111.54
CA GLU A 63 -27.04 28.08 -112.68
C GLU A 63 -28.41 28.68 -113.11
N VAL A 64 -29.49 27.90 -113.09
CA VAL A 64 -30.87 28.39 -113.30
C VAL A 64 -31.36 29.19 -112.09
N THR A 65 -30.94 28.85 -110.87
CA THR A 65 -31.26 29.64 -109.67
C THR A 65 -30.50 30.96 -109.63
N GLN A 66 -29.25 31.02 -110.11
CA GLN A 66 -28.49 32.26 -110.28
C GLN A 66 -29.08 33.15 -111.39
N LEU A 67 -29.56 32.57 -112.49
CA LEU A 67 -30.21 33.33 -113.58
C LEU A 67 -31.59 33.89 -113.19
N VAL A 68 -32.33 33.22 -112.30
CA VAL A 68 -33.64 33.67 -111.80
C VAL A 68 -33.53 34.56 -110.55
N LYS A 69 -32.49 34.39 -109.71
CA LYS A 69 -32.25 35.27 -108.55
C LYS A 69 -31.62 36.62 -108.92
N GLY A 70 -30.77 36.67 -109.94
CA GLY A 70 -30.03 37.88 -110.30
C GLY A 70 -30.82 39.00 -110.99
N ILE A 71 -32.08 38.78 -111.40
CA ILE A 71 -32.84 39.80 -112.16
C ILE A 71 -34.19 40.14 -111.52
N ILE A 72 -34.74 39.32 -110.60
CA ILE A 72 -36.08 39.58 -110.04
C ILE A 72 -36.14 39.55 -108.49
N LEU A 73 -35.16 38.97 -107.78
CA LEU A 73 -35.24 38.83 -106.32
C LEU A 73 -34.49 39.91 -105.52
N ASP A 74 -33.41 40.49 -106.06
CA ASP A 74 -32.65 41.54 -105.38
C ASP A 74 -33.38 42.90 -105.33
N GLN A 75 -34.32 43.16 -106.24
CA GLN A 75 -35.19 44.35 -106.17
C GLN A 75 -36.37 44.21 -105.19
N LEU A 76 -36.72 42.97 -104.78
CA LEU A 76 -37.80 42.70 -103.80
C LEU A 76 -37.26 42.48 -102.38
N ILE A 77 -36.02 42.00 -102.23
CA ILE A 77 -35.36 41.83 -100.93
C ILE A 77 -34.83 43.15 -100.36
N ASP A 78 -34.40 44.12 -101.19
CA ASP A 78 -34.00 45.46 -100.73
C ASP A 78 -35.19 46.29 -100.20
N ILE A 79 -36.41 46.00 -100.69
CA ILE A 79 -37.67 46.62 -100.21
C ILE A 79 -38.20 45.92 -98.93
N GLY A 80 -38.00 44.61 -98.78
CA GLY A 80 -38.48 43.84 -97.62
C GLY A 80 -37.54 43.85 -96.40
N SER A 81 -36.23 43.91 -96.62
CA SER A 81 -35.23 43.93 -95.53
C SER A 81 -35.18 45.27 -94.78
N LYS A 82 -35.61 46.36 -95.42
CA LYS A 82 -35.75 47.69 -94.80
C LYS A 82 -36.97 47.81 -93.86
N GLN A 83 -38.03 47.01 -94.06
CA GLN A 83 -39.23 46.99 -93.20
C GLN A 83 -39.17 45.98 -92.05
N ILE A 84 -38.33 44.93 -92.15
CA ILE A 84 -38.19 43.90 -91.10
C ILE A 84 -37.11 44.28 -90.07
N ALA A 85 -36.11 45.08 -90.44
CA ALA A 85 -35.15 45.67 -89.51
C ALA A 85 -35.77 46.68 -88.52
N GLU A 86 -36.93 47.26 -88.85
CA GLU A 86 -37.70 48.15 -87.95
C GLU A 86 -38.62 47.40 -86.96
N HIS A 87 -38.87 46.08 -87.15
CA HIS A 87 -39.80 45.29 -86.31
C HIS A 87 -39.13 44.28 -85.36
N LEU A 88 -37.78 44.16 -85.37
CA LEU A 88 -37.04 43.16 -84.57
C LEU A 88 -36.12 43.77 -83.50
N GLN A 89 -36.40 44.99 -83.03
CA GLN A 89 -35.75 45.57 -81.82
C GLN A 89 -36.49 45.28 -80.49
N GLY A 90 -37.41 44.30 -80.44
CA GLY A 90 -38.34 44.20 -79.29
C GLY A 90 -38.47 42.88 -78.53
N SER A 91 -37.93 41.75 -78.98
CA SER A 91 -38.40 40.45 -78.46
C SER A 91 -37.30 39.42 -78.18
N ASP A 92 -37.14 39.14 -76.90
CA ASP A 92 -36.09 38.36 -76.24
C ASP A 92 -36.20 36.82 -76.51
N LEU A 93 -35.47 36.35 -77.53
CA LEU A 93 -35.42 34.93 -77.96
C LEU A 93 -34.85 33.97 -76.90
N ASN A 94 -34.12 34.47 -75.89
CA ASN A 94 -33.57 33.65 -74.83
C ASN A 94 -34.65 33.09 -73.88
N ARG A 95 -35.80 33.77 -73.76
CA ARG A 95 -36.88 33.32 -72.87
C ARG A 95 -37.67 32.13 -73.42
N ILE A 96 -37.72 31.98 -74.74
CA ILE A 96 -38.51 30.93 -75.40
C ILE A 96 -37.79 29.59 -75.32
N ILE A 97 -36.47 29.55 -75.55
CA ILE A 97 -35.69 28.30 -75.53
C ILE A 97 -35.62 27.68 -74.12
N VAL A 98 -35.44 28.50 -73.08
CA VAL A 98 -35.40 28.01 -71.69
C VAL A 98 -36.74 27.43 -71.27
N SER A 99 -37.87 28.02 -71.70
CA SER A 99 -39.20 27.54 -71.31
C SER A 99 -39.59 26.18 -71.92
N SER A 100 -39.19 25.90 -73.17
CA SER A 100 -39.50 24.61 -73.81
C SER A 100 -38.66 23.44 -73.28
N VAL A 101 -37.38 23.66 -72.97
CA VAL A 101 -36.53 22.60 -72.38
C VAL A 101 -36.95 22.31 -70.93
N GLN A 102 -37.27 23.35 -70.15
CA GLN A 102 -37.71 23.18 -68.77
C GLN A 102 -39.06 22.44 -68.68
N ASN A 103 -39.99 22.73 -69.59
CA ASN A 103 -41.30 22.08 -69.60
C ASN A 103 -41.22 20.58 -69.94
N GLU A 104 -40.34 20.17 -70.84
CA GLU A 104 -40.27 18.76 -71.25
C GLU A 104 -39.43 17.90 -70.29
N VAL A 105 -38.43 18.48 -69.62
CA VAL A 105 -37.74 17.83 -68.49
C VAL A 105 -38.67 17.67 -67.30
N ASN A 106 -39.46 18.70 -66.96
CA ASN A 106 -40.44 18.62 -65.87
C ASN A 106 -41.53 17.58 -66.17
N ARG A 107 -41.99 17.48 -67.42
CA ARG A 107 -43.03 16.53 -67.85
C ARG A 107 -42.56 15.07 -67.87
N ALA A 108 -41.27 14.83 -68.12
CA ALA A 108 -40.65 13.50 -68.03
C ALA A 108 -40.37 13.08 -66.58
N ALA A 109 -39.97 14.01 -65.71
CA ALA A 109 -39.73 13.75 -64.30
C ALA A 109 -41.03 13.56 -63.49
N SER A 110 -42.11 14.28 -63.83
CA SER A 110 -43.38 14.21 -63.09
C SER A 110 -44.28 13.03 -63.44
N ASN A 111 -44.01 12.32 -64.55
CA ASN A 111 -44.83 11.18 -65.02
C ASN A 111 -44.10 9.83 -64.97
N TYR A 112 -42.88 9.77 -64.44
CA TYR A 112 -42.19 8.50 -64.26
C TYR A 112 -42.76 7.79 -63.03
N ASN A 113 -43.68 6.86 -63.26
CA ASN A 113 -44.29 6.07 -62.20
C ASN A 113 -43.24 5.08 -61.70
N PHE A 114 -42.54 5.47 -60.65
CA PHE A 114 -41.58 4.62 -59.97
C PHE A 114 -42.23 3.29 -59.56
N PRO A 115 -41.58 2.13 -59.75
CA PRO A 115 -42.11 0.85 -59.32
C PRO A 115 -42.54 0.89 -57.84
N PRO A 116 -43.58 0.14 -57.42
CA PRO A 116 -43.97 0.05 -56.03
C PRO A 116 -42.74 -0.34 -55.19
N ARG A 117 -42.35 0.51 -54.22
CA ARG A 117 -41.13 0.47 -53.36
C ARG A 117 -39.89 1.19 -53.86
N SER A 118 -39.95 1.99 -54.92
CA SER A 118 -38.83 2.88 -55.23
C SER A 118 -38.80 4.07 -54.26
N ILE A 119 -37.60 4.52 -53.92
CA ILE A 119 -37.39 5.71 -53.09
C ILE A 119 -37.69 6.93 -53.96
N SER A 120 -38.65 7.79 -53.57
CA SER A 120 -38.95 9.00 -54.35
C SER A 120 -37.77 9.97 -54.29
N PHE A 121 -37.60 10.79 -55.32
CA PHE A 121 -36.46 11.72 -55.39
C PHE A 121 -36.48 12.74 -54.23
N GLU A 122 -37.67 13.10 -53.72
CA GLU A 122 -37.81 13.94 -52.53
C GLU A 122 -37.22 13.30 -51.27
N SER A 123 -37.18 11.96 -51.20
CA SER A 123 -36.56 11.20 -50.11
C SER A 123 -35.02 11.12 -50.20
N ILE A 124 -34.41 11.64 -51.27
CA ILE A 124 -32.95 11.69 -51.50
C ILE A 124 -32.42 13.13 -51.39
N ARG A 125 -33.20 14.07 -50.83
CA ARG A 125 -32.71 15.42 -50.50
C ARG A 125 -31.83 15.36 -49.26
N MET A 126 -30.54 15.11 -49.47
CA MET A 126 -29.48 15.25 -48.46
C MET A 126 -29.09 16.73 -48.31
N ASP A 127 -30.02 17.57 -47.86
CA ASP A 127 -29.69 18.96 -47.51
C ASP A 127 -28.85 18.92 -46.21
N GLY A 128 -27.51 18.90 -46.33
CA GLY A 128 -26.58 19.01 -45.20
C GLY A 128 -25.98 17.71 -44.65
N ASN A 129 -26.05 16.57 -45.35
CA ASN A 129 -25.57 15.25 -44.87
C ASN A 129 -26.26 14.72 -43.59
N GLU A 130 -27.42 15.28 -43.22
CA GLU A 130 -28.16 14.87 -42.02
C GLU A 130 -29.33 13.95 -42.39
N PHE A 131 -29.39 12.78 -41.75
CA PHE A 131 -30.57 11.92 -41.79
C PHE A 131 -31.50 12.31 -40.65
N ASN A 132 -32.80 12.44 -40.93
CA ASN A 132 -33.79 12.61 -39.87
C ASN A 132 -33.80 11.35 -38.99
N ALA A 133 -33.58 11.51 -37.68
CA ALA A 133 -33.53 10.39 -36.73
C ALA A 133 -34.82 9.54 -36.74
N ASN A 134 -35.97 10.11 -37.06
CA ASN A 134 -37.24 9.39 -37.16
C ASN A 134 -37.31 8.44 -38.37
N TRP A 135 -36.37 8.55 -39.31
CA TRP A 135 -36.25 7.62 -40.45
C TRP A 135 -35.45 6.36 -40.05
N ILE A 136 -34.73 6.43 -38.94
CA ILE A 136 -34.02 5.32 -38.31
C ILE A 136 -35.00 4.67 -37.33
N ASN A 137 -36.01 3.97 -37.87
CA ASN A 137 -37.03 3.28 -37.08
C ASN A 137 -36.75 1.77 -37.00
N ASN A 138 -37.22 1.13 -35.91
CA ASN A 138 -37.25 -0.30 -35.60
C ASN A 138 -36.27 -1.19 -36.39
N GLY A 139 -35.10 -1.47 -35.80
CA GLY A 139 -34.12 -2.41 -36.32
C GLY A 139 -32.95 -2.64 -35.37
N ILE A 140 -32.14 -3.67 -35.64
CA ILE A 140 -30.87 -3.91 -34.93
C ILE A 140 -29.79 -3.11 -35.63
N TYR A 141 -29.27 -2.08 -34.97
CA TYR A 141 -28.10 -1.33 -35.45
C TYR A 141 -26.83 -1.96 -34.89
N ARG A 142 -25.84 -2.19 -35.76
CA ARG A 142 -24.53 -2.74 -35.39
C ARG A 142 -23.43 -1.82 -35.91
N ASN A 143 -22.31 -1.77 -35.19
CA ASN A 143 -21.15 -0.95 -35.56
C ASN A 143 -21.46 0.56 -35.64
N PHE A 144 -22.34 1.06 -34.77
CA PHE A 144 -22.62 2.49 -34.70
C PHE A 144 -21.49 3.20 -33.94
N THR A 145 -21.02 4.33 -34.49
CA THR A 145 -20.08 5.22 -33.82
C THR A 145 -20.58 6.66 -33.98
N SER A 146 -20.72 7.36 -32.86
CA SER A 146 -20.94 8.81 -32.76
C SER A 146 -19.80 9.45 -31.97
N SER A 147 -19.89 10.77 -31.74
CA SER A 147 -18.96 11.47 -30.85
C SER A 147 -19.00 10.98 -29.40
N GLY A 148 -20.11 10.38 -28.95
CA GLY A 148 -20.30 9.93 -27.57
C GLY A 148 -20.45 8.42 -27.39
N ILE A 149 -20.76 7.66 -28.44
CA ILE A 149 -21.02 6.22 -28.36
C ILE A 149 -20.22 5.49 -29.44
N LYS A 150 -19.46 4.47 -29.06
CA LYS A 150 -18.79 3.57 -29.99
C LYS A 150 -19.14 2.14 -29.62
N ASP A 151 -19.92 1.45 -30.45
CA ASP A 151 -20.21 0.03 -30.28
C ASP A 151 -19.24 -0.83 -31.09
N SER A 152 -18.33 -1.50 -30.39
CA SER A 152 -17.46 -2.54 -30.94
C SER A 152 -17.74 -3.91 -30.33
N SER A 153 -18.92 -4.10 -29.74
CA SER A 153 -19.28 -5.31 -29.01
C SER A 153 -19.84 -6.39 -29.95
N SER A 154 -19.54 -7.65 -29.63
CA SER A 154 -20.12 -8.82 -30.33
C SER A 154 -21.23 -9.51 -29.53
N LYS A 155 -21.47 -9.04 -28.30
CA LYS A 155 -22.47 -9.55 -27.33
C LYS A 155 -23.07 -8.36 -26.59
N LEU A 156 -24.33 -8.50 -26.14
CA LEU A 156 -25.00 -7.48 -25.33
C LEU A 156 -24.15 -7.09 -24.10
N GLN A 157 -23.66 -5.85 -24.07
CA GLN A 157 -22.92 -5.28 -22.93
C GLN A 157 -23.76 -4.30 -22.12
N LEU A 158 -24.68 -3.60 -22.77
CA LEU A 158 -25.48 -2.51 -22.24
C LEU A 158 -26.90 -2.65 -22.77
N GLU A 159 -27.88 -2.71 -21.88
CA GLU A 159 -29.30 -2.65 -22.19
C GLU A 159 -29.90 -1.43 -21.48
N ILE A 160 -30.62 -0.60 -22.22
CA ILE A 160 -31.32 0.57 -21.67
C ILE A 160 -32.81 0.25 -21.75
N THR A 161 -33.45 0.20 -20.60
CA THR A 161 -34.89 -0.06 -20.44
C THR A 161 -35.55 1.13 -19.75
N ASP A 162 -36.88 1.09 -19.65
CA ASP A 162 -37.64 2.09 -18.88
C ASP A 162 -37.30 2.05 -17.37
N ASP A 163 -36.79 0.92 -16.87
CA ASP A 163 -36.41 0.72 -15.47
C ASP A 163 -34.94 1.11 -15.18
N GLY A 164 -34.13 1.30 -16.22
CA GLY A 164 -32.76 1.77 -16.09
C GLY A 164 -31.75 1.13 -17.04
N ILE A 165 -30.49 1.12 -16.61
CA ILE A 165 -29.36 0.62 -17.40
C ILE A 165 -28.88 -0.70 -16.81
N ILE A 166 -28.84 -1.75 -17.63
CA ILE A 166 -28.30 -3.06 -17.27
C ILE A 166 -26.97 -3.25 -17.99
N THR A 167 -25.92 -3.53 -17.24
CA THR A 167 -24.60 -3.86 -17.78
C THR A 167 -24.24 -5.31 -17.50
N THR A 168 -23.91 -6.08 -18.53
CA THR A 168 -23.66 -7.53 -18.40
C THR A 168 -22.31 -7.86 -17.75
N ASN A 169 -21.33 -6.96 -17.86
CA ASN A 169 -19.97 -7.15 -17.36
C ASN A 169 -19.55 -5.98 -16.44
N ASN A 170 -18.38 -5.39 -16.70
CA ASN A 170 -17.80 -4.34 -15.88
C ASN A 170 -18.16 -2.96 -16.43
N ILE A 171 -18.35 -2.01 -15.53
CA ILE A 171 -18.37 -0.59 -15.83
C ILE A 171 -16.99 -0.04 -15.49
N THR A 172 -16.30 0.53 -16.48
CA THR A 172 -15.05 1.28 -16.26
C THR A 172 -15.36 2.76 -16.49
N ALA A 173 -15.15 3.58 -15.47
CA ALA A 173 -15.38 5.02 -15.52
C ALA A 173 -14.24 5.75 -14.82
N GLU A 174 -13.88 6.94 -15.31
CA GLU A 174 -12.94 7.83 -14.60
C GLU A 174 -13.57 8.38 -13.32
N ASN A 175 -14.87 8.73 -13.39
CA ASN A 175 -15.66 9.21 -12.27
C ASN A 175 -17.03 8.55 -12.28
N LEU A 176 -17.47 8.06 -11.13
CA LEU A 176 -18.81 7.53 -10.92
C LEU A 176 -19.50 8.36 -9.83
N LEU A 177 -20.51 9.14 -10.23
CA LEU A 177 -21.35 9.90 -9.30
C LEU A 177 -22.69 9.18 -9.13
N ILE A 178 -23.08 8.92 -7.88
CA ILE A 178 -24.36 8.33 -7.49
C ILE A 178 -25.03 9.34 -6.57
N GLU A 179 -26.20 9.86 -6.96
CA GLU A 179 -26.86 10.97 -6.26
C GLU A 179 -27.57 10.55 -4.96
N ASP A 180 -27.98 9.28 -4.87
CA ASP A 180 -28.75 8.78 -3.74
C ASP A 180 -28.10 7.53 -3.13
N ASN A 181 -28.47 6.33 -3.60
CA ASN A 181 -28.04 5.08 -2.98
C ASN A 181 -27.33 4.13 -3.95
N ALA A 182 -26.31 3.43 -3.46
CA ALA A 182 -25.62 2.35 -4.15
C ALA A 182 -25.76 1.04 -3.37
N PHE A 183 -26.41 0.04 -3.96
CA PHE A 183 -26.55 -1.29 -3.36
C PHE A 183 -25.49 -2.23 -3.94
N LEU A 184 -24.43 -2.47 -3.17
CA LEU A 184 -23.28 -3.28 -3.60
C LEU A 184 -23.21 -4.55 -2.75
N LYS A 185 -23.05 -5.71 -3.39
CA LYS A 185 -22.93 -6.99 -2.67
C LYS A 185 -21.56 -7.12 -2.00
N ASN A 186 -20.50 -6.79 -2.74
CA ASN A 186 -19.11 -6.81 -2.29
C ASN A 186 -18.43 -5.55 -2.82
N VAL A 187 -17.51 -4.99 -2.03
CA VAL A 187 -16.74 -3.80 -2.39
C VAL A 187 -15.27 -4.09 -2.09
N THR A 188 -14.42 -3.95 -3.11
CA THR A 188 -12.96 -3.99 -2.98
C THR A 188 -12.44 -2.66 -3.48
N ILE A 189 -11.63 -1.98 -2.66
CA ILE A 189 -11.08 -0.66 -2.98
C ILE A 189 -9.56 -0.78 -2.96
N ASP A 190 -8.95 -0.51 -4.10
CA ASP A 190 -7.50 -0.41 -4.27
C ASP A 190 -7.10 1.07 -4.20
N GLY A 191 -7.03 1.57 -2.96
CA GLY A 191 -6.78 2.99 -2.68
C GLY A 191 -7.46 3.45 -1.39
N ASP A 192 -7.64 4.77 -1.29
CA ASP A 192 -8.19 5.41 -0.10
C ASP A 192 -9.73 5.50 -0.13
N ILE A 193 -10.34 5.38 1.05
CA ILE A 193 -11.75 5.64 1.26
C ILE A 193 -11.87 6.93 2.08
N VAL A 194 -12.52 7.94 1.53
CA VAL A 194 -12.86 9.18 2.25
C VAL A 194 -14.37 9.20 2.50
N VAL A 195 -14.76 9.12 3.76
CA VAL A 195 -16.18 9.21 4.17
C VAL A 195 -16.42 10.55 4.84
N ASN A 196 -17.12 11.45 4.15
CA ASN A 196 -17.47 12.77 4.69
C ASN A 196 -18.70 12.73 5.62
N GLY A 197 -19.45 11.63 5.61
CA GLY A 197 -20.62 11.40 6.45
C GLY A 197 -20.38 10.39 7.57
N ASN A 198 -21.45 9.86 8.14
CA ASN A 198 -21.38 8.85 9.19
C ASN A 198 -21.28 7.44 8.59
N ILE A 199 -20.39 6.62 9.15
CA ILE A 199 -20.45 5.17 8.97
C ILE A 199 -21.45 4.64 10.00
N LEU A 200 -22.59 4.14 9.53
CA LEU A 200 -23.62 3.60 10.42
C LEU A 200 -23.12 2.34 11.14
N GLU A 201 -23.47 2.24 12.42
CA GLU A 201 -23.08 1.10 13.24
C GLU A 201 -23.73 -0.18 12.71
N SER A 202 -22.92 -1.21 12.51
CA SER A 202 -23.37 -2.53 12.05
C SER A 202 -22.70 -3.63 12.85
N PRO A 203 -23.31 -4.83 12.94
CA PRO A 203 -22.69 -5.97 13.63
C PRO A 203 -21.30 -6.33 13.07
N GLY A 204 -21.07 -6.12 11.77
CA GLY A 204 -19.77 -6.34 11.13
C GLY A 204 -18.72 -5.33 11.59
N LEU A 205 -19.08 -4.04 11.63
CA LEU A 205 -18.20 -2.98 12.12
C LEU A 205 -17.87 -3.17 13.61
N GLN A 206 -18.85 -3.53 14.44
CA GLN A 206 -18.64 -3.82 15.86
C GLN A 206 -17.63 -4.97 16.06
N ARG A 207 -17.74 -6.06 15.30
CA ARG A 207 -16.77 -7.17 15.36
C ARG A 207 -15.37 -6.73 14.97
N TYR A 208 -15.24 -5.92 13.92
CA TYR A 208 -13.94 -5.37 13.51
C TYR A 208 -13.33 -4.49 14.60
N ILE A 209 -14.10 -3.57 15.18
CA ILE A 209 -13.66 -2.71 16.30
C ILE A 209 -13.24 -3.57 17.50
N GLN A 210 -14.01 -4.61 17.85
CA GLN A 210 -13.66 -5.54 18.92
C GLN A 210 -12.35 -6.29 18.63
N GLN A 211 -12.15 -6.75 17.40
CA GLN A 211 -10.92 -7.43 17.01
C GLN A 211 -9.70 -6.50 17.10
N VAL A 212 -9.81 -5.29 16.54
CA VAL A 212 -8.73 -4.29 16.58
C VAL A 212 -8.42 -3.90 18.02
N SER A 213 -9.44 -3.58 18.83
CA SER A 213 -9.24 -3.24 20.24
C SER A 213 -8.60 -4.37 21.05
N HIS A 214 -8.97 -5.63 20.77
CA HIS A 214 -8.32 -6.79 21.39
C HIS A 214 -6.85 -6.88 20.97
N THR A 215 -6.53 -6.82 19.67
CA THR A 215 -5.14 -6.88 19.18
C THR A 215 -4.28 -5.76 19.75
N THR A 216 -4.78 -4.52 19.77
CA THR A 216 -4.07 -3.37 20.35
C THR A 216 -3.85 -3.55 21.85
N SER A 217 -4.83 -4.08 22.58
CA SER A 217 -4.69 -4.33 24.02
C SER A 217 -3.61 -5.37 24.32
N THR A 218 -3.58 -6.47 23.57
CA THR A 218 -2.60 -7.55 23.77
C THR A 218 -1.17 -7.08 23.43
N GLN A 219 -1.00 -6.34 22.33
CA GLN A 219 0.31 -5.77 21.96
C GLN A 219 0.83 -4.77 23.00
N ASN A 220 -0.05 -3.95 23.56
CA ASN A 220 0.33 -3.01 24.62
C ASN A 220 0.75 -3.73 25.90
N ILE A 221 0.08 -4.83 26.26
CA ILE A 221 0.44 -5.64 27.44
C ILE A 221 1.81 -6.31 27.23
N GLU A 222 2.09 -6.87 26.06
CA GLU A 222 3.38 -7.50 25.75
C GLU A 222 4.53 -6.49 25.77
N ASN A 223 4.30 -5.27 25.25
CA ASN A 223 5.26 -4.18 25.32
C ASN A 223 5.51 -3.69 26.76
N VAL A 224 4.46 -3.62 27.59
CA VAL A 224 4.60 -3.22 29.01
C VAL A 224 5.33 -4.30 29.82
N ASN A 225 5.04 -5.58 29.58
CA ASN A 225 5.68 -6.69 30.30
C ASN A 225 7.17 -6.86 29.98
N SER A 226 7.64 -6.31 28.85
CA SER A 226 9.03 -6.40 28.41
C SER A 226 9.84 -5.12 28.66
N GLN A 227 9.21 -4.06 29.18
CA GLN A 227 9.89 -2.78 29.44
C GLN A 227 10.10 -2.55 30.93
N ASN A 228 11.30 -2.07 31.27
CA ASN A 228 11.56 -1.49 32.59
C ASN A 228 10.67 -0.26 32.76
N ILE A 229 9.74 -0.31 33.72
CA ILE A 229 8.89 0.84 34.04
C ILE A 229 9.76 1.88 34.74
N ASN A 230 10.14 2.93 34.00
CA ASN A 230 10.78 4.09 34.58
C ASN A 230 9.72 4.96 35.27
N ILE A 231 9.66 4.88 36.60
CA ILE A 231 8.76 5.66 37.45
C ILE A 231 9.36 7.00 37.89
N ALA A 232 10.45 7.48 37.29
CA ALA A 232 11.08 8.73 37.71
C ALA A 232 10.05 9.88 37.71
N ASN A 233 9.78 10.41 38.91
CA ASN A 233 8.79 11.45 39.20
C ASN A 233 7.33 11.07 38.90
N ARG A 234 6.98 9.78 38.92
CA ARG A 234 5.63 9.28 38.72
C ARG A 234 5.23 8.31 39.82
N ASN A 235 3.95 8.36 40.17
CA ASN A 235 3.37 7.40 41.10
C ASN A 235 2.73 6.26 40.31
N ILE A 236 2.89 5.03 40.79
CA ILE A 236 2.05 3.90 40.40
C ILE A 236 0.82 3.93 41.30
N VAL A 237 -0.35 3.94 40.68
CA VAL A 237 -1.65 3.95 41.37
C VAL A 237 -2.54 2.83 40.83
N ASP A 238 -3.40 2.30 41.68
CA ASP A 238 -4.49 1.38 41.34
C ASP A 238 -5.81 2.10 41.67
N GLY A 239 -6.44 2.68 40.64
CA GLY A 239 -7.51 3.66 40.82
C GLY A 239 -7.04 4.86 41.64
N ASP A 240 -7.70 5.12 42.77
CA ASP A 240 -7.33 6.19 43.71
C ASP A 240 -6.30 5.76 44.76
N ARG A 241 -5.82 4.51 44.73
CA ARG A 241 -4.88 3.97 45.73
C ARG A 241 -3.45 4.10 45.26
N HIS A 242 -2.61 4.79 46.03
CA HIS A 242 -1.16 4.77 45.81
C HIS A 242 -0.57 3.38 46.07
N VAL A 243 0.20 2.88 45.10
CA VAL A 243 0.94 1.60 45.16
C VAL A 243 2.43 1.87 45.40
N LEU A 244 3.03 2.74 44.57
CA LEU A 244 4.43 3.12 44.67
C LEU A 244 4.57 4.61 44.34
N GLY A 245 5.25 5.37 45.18
CA GLY A 245 5.60 6.77 44.91
C GLY A 245 7.10 6.98 44.92
N ASN A 246 7.53 8.21 44.64
CA ASN A 246 8.95 8.57 44.59
C ASN A 246 9.74 8.15 45.85
N ASN A 247 9.12 8.25 47.02
CA ASN A 247 9.80 8.09 48.31
C ASN A 247 9.13 7.05 49.25
N SER A 248 8.08 6.35 48.80
CA SER A 248 7.32 5.47 49.69
C SER A 248 6.60 4.36 48.94
N ILE A 249 6.44 3.22 49.60
CA ILE A 249 5.47 2.19 49.23
C ILE A 249 4.09 2.63 49.74
N GLY A 250 3.05 2.35 48.98
CA GLY A 250 1.67 2.68 49.36
C GLY A 250 1.26 2.03 50.69
N PRO A 251 0.52 2.73 51.56
CA PRO A 251 0.16 2.21 52.89
C PRO A 251 -0.79 1.02 52.87
N HIS A 252 -1.43 0.74 51.72
CA HIS A 252 -2.35 -0.39 51.54
C HIS A 252 -1.62 -1.67 51.11
N ILE A 253 -0.30 -1.64 50.92
CA ILE A 253 0.49 -2.82 50.58
C ILE A 253 0.69 -3.64 51.85
N ILE A 254 -0.12 -4.70 51.99
CA ILE A 254 -0.11 -5.59 53.16
C ILE A 254 1.03 -6.62 53.07
N ASN A 255 1.32 -7.08 51.86
CA ASN A 255 2.34 -8.11 51.60
C ASN A 255 3.40 -7.55 50.65
N SER A 256 4.68 -7.68 51.03
CA SER A 256 5.81 -7.30 50.20
C SER A 256 6.93 -8.33 50.33
N ASN A 257 7.63 -8.63 49.24
CA ASN A 257 8.79 -9.53 49.23
C ASN A 257 10.05 -8.75 48.86
N LEU A 258 10.39 -7.75 49.68
CA LEU A 258 11.56 -6.89 49.47
C LEU A 258 12.83 -7.67 49.80
N ARG A 259 13.70 -7.85 48.80
CA ARG A 259 15.00 -8.54 48.99
C ARG A 259 16.09 -7.62 49.54
N LYS A 260 15.98 -6.32 49.27
CA LYS A 260 16.92 -5.29 49.73
C LYS A 260 16.16 -4.03 50.02
N VAL A 261 16.43 -3.46 51.19
CA VAL A 261 15.99 -2.12 51.57
C VAL A 261 17.23 -1.25 51.76
N GLY A 262 17.05 0.06 51.69
CA GLY A 262 18.10 1.01 52.07
C GLY A 262 18.30 1.03 53.59
N ASN A 263 18.98 2.06 54.07
CA ASN A 263 19.09 2.28 55.50
C ASN A 263 17.72 2.65 56.07
N LEU A 264 17.25 1.89 57.05
CA LEU A 264 16.03 2.20 57.79
C LEU A 264 16.40 3.15 58.94
N GLN A 265 15.68 4.26 59.06
CA GLN A 265 15.80 5.15 60.23
C GLN A 265 15.12 4.54 61.46
N GLU A 266 13.99 3.87 61.22
CA GLU A 266 13.18 3.21 62.23
C GLU A 266 12.60 1.92 61.64
N LEU A 267 12.47 0.88 62.49
CA LEU A 267 11.82 -0.38 62.15
C LEU A 267 10.88 -0.76 63.30
N VAL A 268 9.57 -0.67 63.04
CA VAL A 268 8.53 -1.11 63.97
C VAL A 268 7.90 -2.38 63.41
N VAL A 269 8.01 -3.47 64.16
CA VAL A 269 7.41 -4.77 63.81
C VAL A 269 6.45 -5.16 64.93
N THR A 270 5.19 -5.42 64.57
CA THR A 270 4.16 -5.85 65.53
C THR A 270 4.22 -7.35 65.81
N GLY A 271 4.76 -8.13 64.88
CA GLY A 271 4.93 -9.58 64.99
C GLY A 271 6.38 -10.00 65.27
N GLN A 272 6.75 -11.17 64.77
CA GLN A 272 8.12 -11.67 64.85
C GLN A 272 9.03 -10.92 63.87
N ALA A 273 10.24 -10.59 64.32
CA ALA A 273 11.31 -10.07 63.49
C ALA A 273 12.52 -11.01 63.59
N LEU A 274 13.04 -11.43 62.43
CA LEU A 274 14.30 -12.14 62.30
C LEU A 274 15.25 -11.27 61.48
N ILE A 275 16.33 -10.79 62.11
CA ILE A 275 17.32 -9.90 61.49
C ILE A 275 18.59 -10.71 61.26
N GLY A 276 18.73 -11.17 60.01
CA GLY A 276 19.77 -12.14 59.64
C GLY A 276 19.55 -13.47 60.35
N GLU A 277 20.64 -14.18 60.66
CA GLU A 277 20.64 -15.41 61.47
C GLU A 277 21.03 -15.12 62.93
N THR A 278 21.12 -13.83 63.31
CA THR A 278 21.67 -13.39 64.58
C THR A 278 20.60 -12.89 65.54
N LEU A 279 19.70 -11.99 65.15
CA LEU A 279 18.78 -11.38 66.11
C LEU A 279 17.33 -11.78 65.84
N THR A 280 16.70 -12.41 66.83
CA THR A 280 15.30 -12.82 66.80
C THR A 280 14.52 -12.06 67.85
N VAL A 281 13.43 -11.41 67.46
CA VAL A 281 12.47 -10.79 68.38
C VAL A 281 11.12 -11.44 68.17
N ASN A 282 10.58 -12.08 69.21
CA ASN A 282 9.30 -12.77 69.12
C ASN A 282 8.50 -12.62 70.43
N MET A 283 7.30 -12.05 70.35
CA MET A 283 6.37 -11.92 71.49
C MET A 283 7.02 -11.41 72.79
N GLY A 284 7.84 -10.36 72.68
CA GLY A 284 8.53 -9.75 73.84
C GLY A 284 9.76 -10.52 74.35
N ARG A 285 10.23 -11.52 73.61
CA ARG A 285 11.50 -12.23 73.86
C ARG A 285 12.52 -11.83 72.81
N VAL A 286 13.78 -11.77 73.23
CA VAL A 286 14.93 -11.46 72.37
C VAL A 286 15.90 -12.64 72.38
N GLY A 287 16.22 -13.16 71.21
CA GLY A 287 17.23 -14.19 71.00
C GLY A 287 18.40 -13.63 70.20
N ILE A 288 19.63 -13.92 70.61
CA ILE A 288 20.85 -13.65 69.85
C ILE A 288 21.50 -14.99 69.50
N ASN A 289 21.70 -15.23 68.21
CA ASN A 289 22.05 -16.49 67.54
C ASN A 289 21.13 -17.67 67.92
N THR A 290 19.90 -17.40 68.35
CA THR A 290 18.94 -18.45 68.69
C THR A 290 17.51 -17.98 68.46
N GLU A 291 16.68 -18.86 67.91
CA GLU A 291 15.22 -18.67 67.88
C GLU A 291 14.54 -19.26 69.13
N GLU A 292 15.23 -20.17 69.83
CA GLU A 292 14.77 -20.86 71.02
C GLU A 292 15.16 -20.09 72.29
N THR A 293 14.44 -19.02 72.57
CA THR A 293 14.64 -18.24 73.80
C THR A 293 14.16 -18.99 75.05
N ALA A 294 15.04 -19.16 76.04
CA ALA A 294 14.69 -19.71 77.36
C ALA A 294 13.92 -18.70 78.24
N GLY A 295 13.98 -17.41 77.90
CA GLY A 295 13.44 -16.32 78.72
C GLY A 295 13.06 -15.08 77.93
N VAL A 296 13.20 -13.92 78.59
CA VAL A 296 13.02 -12.60 77.94
C VAL A 296 14.23 -12.22 77.08
N LEU A 297 15.42 -12.73 77.43
CA LEU A 297 16.64 -12.60 76.66
C LEU A 297 17.40 -13.93 76.69
N SER A 298 17.85 -14.40 75.53
CA SER A 298 18.79 -15.52 75.41
C SER A 298 19.87 -15.15 74.39
N VAL A 299 21.13 -15.28 74.78
CA VAL A 299 22.30 -15.11 73.93
C VAL A 299 22.98 -16.45 73.87
N TRP A 300 23.07 -16.99 72.67
CA TRP A 300 23.68 -18.29 72.42
C TRP A 300 24.92 -18.13 71.56
N ASP A 301 25.94 -18.92 71.87
CA ASP A 301 27.18 -18.98 71.11
C ASP A 301 27.67 -20.42 71.16
N GLU A 302 27.21 -21.22 70.20
CA GLU A 302 27.49 -22.66 70.05
C GLU A 302 27.20 -23.47 71.34
N ASP A 303 28.19 -23.67 72.19
CA ASP A 303 28.02 -24.45 73.42
C ASP A 303 27.67 -23.58 74.63
N SER A 304 27.78 -22.25 74.52
CA SER A 304 27.56 -21.32 75.64
C SER A 304 26.23 -20.58 75.53
N GLU A 305 25.59 -20.33 76.67
CA GLU A 305 24.34 -19.57 76.74
C GLU A 305 24.36 -18.61 77.93
N LEU A 306 23.94 -17.37 77.70
CA LEU A 306 23.48 -16.45 78.72
C LEU A 306 22.00 -16.18 78.54
N SER A 307 21.21 -16.41 79.58
CA SER A 307 19.77 -16.27 79.59
C SER A 307 19.27 -15.45 80.78
N ILE A 308 18.28 -14.61 80.50
CA ILE A 308 17.55 -13.82 81.49
C ILE A 308 16.07 -14.23 81.42
N LEU A 309 15.53 -14.73 82.53
CA LEU A 309 14.16 -15.21 82.59
C LEU A 309 13.50 -14.93 83.94
N LYS A 310 12.17 -14.89 83.96
CA LYS A 310 11.41 -14.77 85.21
C LYS A 310 11.47 -16.10 85.96
N TYR A 311 12.11 -16.10 87.12
CA TYR A 311 12.22 -17.28 87.97
C TYR A 311 10.98 -17.46 88.85
N ALA A 312 10.55 -16.37 89.50
CA ALA A 312 9.37 -16.34 90.37
C ALA A 312 8.74 -14.93 90.36
N GLN A 313 7.67 -14.73 91.14
CA GLN A 313 7.11 -13.39 91.31
C GLN A 313 8.16 -12.45 91.90
N LYS A 314 8.44 -11.33 91.21
CA LYS A 314 9.47 -10.35 91.58
C LYS A 314 10.90 -10.94 91.67
N ASN A 315 11.19 -12.04 90.98
CA ASN A 315 12.52 -12.63 90.95
C ASN A 315 12.92 -13.01 89.52
N MET A 316 14.08 -12.53 89.08
CA MET A 316 14.68 -12.80 87.78
C MET A 316 15.88 -13.72 87.96
N PHE A 317 16.00 -14.71 87.08
CA PHE A 317 17.19 -15.52 86.92
C PHE A 317 18.07 -14.93 85.83
N VAL A 318 19.37 -14.83 86.08
CA VAL A 318 20.41 -14.47 85.12
C VAL A 318 21.50 -15.53 85.22
N GLY A 319 21.76 -16.25 84.15
CA GLY A 319 22.72 -17.34 84.13
C GLY A 319 22.59 -18.16 82.86
N SER A 320 23.01 -19.43 82.89
CA SER A 320 22.83 -20.37 81.77
C SER A 320 21.69 -21.33 82.06
N THR A 321 20.91 -21.71 81.03
CA THR A 321 19.90 -22.78 81.15
C THR A 321 20.36 -24.09 80.49
N ARG A 322 21.32 -24.00 79.58
CA ARG A 322 22.13 -25.10 79.05
C ARG A 322 23.32 -25.29 80.00
N GLY A 323 23.71 -26.53 80.31
CA GLY A 323 24.59 -26.89 81.44
C GLY A 323 26.03 -26.36 81.35
N ASN A 324 26.20 -25.05 81.42
CA ASN A 324 27.44 -24.31 81.31
C ASN A 324 27.74 -23.55 82.59
N ASP A 325 29.03 -23.42 82.91
CA ASP A 325 29.47 -22.54 83.97
C ASP A 325 29.25 -21.07 83.56
N VAL A 326 28.92 -20.20 84.52
CA VAL A 326 28.78 -18.76 84.27
C VAL A 326 29.88 -18.02 85.01
N THR A 327 30.72 -17.32 84.25
CA THR A 327 31.85 -16.57 84.81
C THR A 327 31.57 -15.07 84.81
N LEU A 328 31.76 -14.43 85.98
CA LEU A 328 31.83 -12.99 86.13
C LEU A 328 33.30 -12.60 86.33
N GLY A 329 33.76 -11.65 85.53
CA GLY A 329 35.17 -11.28 85.49
C GLY A 329 35.42 -9.85 85.03
N SER A 330 36.65 -9.40 85.24
CA SER A 330 37.15 -8.10 84.77
C SER A 330 38.54 -8.29 84.19
N ASN A 331 38.87 -7.56 83.13
CA ASN A 331 40.16 -7.68 82.42
C ASN A 331 40.51 -9.12 82.03
N ASN A 332 39.52 -9.89 81.53
CA ASN A 332 39.66 -11.29 81.14
C ASN A 332 40.11 -12.24 82.28
N LEU A 333 39.88 -11.87 83.55
CA LEU A 333 40.14 -12.73 84.71
C LEU A 333 38.83 -13.31 85.25
N ASN A 334 38.81 -14.62 85.47
CA ASN A 334 37.66 -15.35 85.99
C ASN A 334 37.52 -15.13 87.50
N GLN A 335 36.83 -14.08 87.95
CA GLN A 335 36.78 -13.73 89.36
C GLN A 335 35.76 -14.57 90.15
N ILE A 336 34.55 -14.72 89.62
CA ILE A 336 33.48 -15.52 90.21
C ILE A 336 32.98 -16.50 89.15
N VAL A 337 33.01 -17.79 89.45
CA VAL A 337 32.50 -18.84 88.54
C VAL A 337 31.36 -19.57 89.23
N LEU A 338 30.17 -19.48 88.64
CA LEU A 338 29.00 -20.26 89.03
C LEU A 338 29.10 -21.61 88.32
N LYS A 339 29.36 -22.67 89.07
CA LYS A 339 29.60 -24.00 88.52
C LYS A 339 28.30 -24.78 88.33
N THR A 340 28.28 -25.63 87.31
CA THR A 340 27.17 -26.57 87.04
C THR A 340 26.94 -27.58 88.18
N ASP A 341 27.95 -27.84 89.00
CA ASP A 341 27.86 -28.69 90.21
C ASP A 341 27.24 -27.98 91.43
N LYS A 342 26.73 -26.76 91.24
CA LYS A 342 26.10 -25.89 92.26
C LYS A 342 27.09 -25.26 93.25
N THR A 343 28.39 -25.31 92.97
CA THR A 343 29.40 -24.57 93.73
C THR A 343 29.65 -23.18 93.13
N VAL A 344 30.28 -22.31 93.93
CA VAL A 344 30.74 -20.99 93.49
C VAL A 344 32.24 -20.91 93.77
N GLU A 345 33.04 -20.72 92.72
CA GLU A 345 34.46 -20.47 92.85
C GLU A 345 34.75 -18.98 92.82
N ILE A 346 35.63 -18.54 93.72
CA ILE A 346 36.10 -17.16 93.79
C ILE A 346 37.63 -17.21 93.61
N ASN A 347 38.14 -16.74 92.47
CA ASN A 347 39.56 -16.87 92.12
C ASN A 347 40.39 -15.63 92.42
N GLY A 348 40.00 -14.83 93.42
CA GLY A 348 40.74 -13.65 93.82
C GLY A 348 40.27 -13.07 95.15
N PRO A 349 40.93 -11.99 95.62
CA PRO A 349 40.52 -11.33 96.85
C PRO A 349 39.12 -10.70 96.72
N ILE A 350 38.29 -10.88 97.72
CA ILE A 350 36.99 -10.20 97.86
C ILE A 350 37.15 -9.08 98.87
N ARG A 351 36.57 -7.91 98.57
CA ARG A 351 36.38 -6.86 99.57
C ARG A 351 34.92 -6.81 100.00
N PHE A 352 34.65 -7.04 101.28
CA PHE A 352 33.31 -6.97 101.86
C PHE A 352 33.26 -5.89 102.95
N CYS A 353 32.48 -4.82 102.75
CA CYS A 353 32.38 -3.70 103.70
C CYS A 353 33.75 -3.12 104.11
N GLY A 354 34.72 -3.06 103.18
CA GLY A 354 36.08 -2.60 103.43
C GLY A 354 37.06 -3.68 103.91
N LEU A 355 36.57 -4.82 104.41
CA LEU A 355 37.38 -5.96 104.81
C LEU A 355 37.89 -6.71 103.57
N LEU A 356 39.21 -6.80 103.43
CA LEU A 356 39.83 -7.64 102.41
C LEU A 356 39.85 -9.09 102.89
N ILE A 357 39.34 -10.00 102.06
CA ILE A 357 39.35 -11.45 102.26
C ILE A 357 40.11 -12.06 101.09
N ASN A 358 41.15 -12.82 101.39
CA ASN A 358 42.05 -13.39 100.41
C ASN A 358 42.13 -14.91 100.58
N ILE A 359 42.22 -15.63 99.47
CA ILE A 359 42.43 -17.08 99.48
C ILE A 359 43.91 -17.31 99.15
N VAL A 360 44.64 -17.92 100.08
CA VAL A 360 46.10 -18.08 100.01
C VAL A 360 46.49 -19.54 100.16
N ASP A 361 47.66 -19.93 99.66
CA ASP A 361 48.13 -21.32 99.79
C ASP A 361 48.87 -21.57 101.12
N ARG A 362 49.32 -20.49 101.78
CA ARG A 362 49.99 -20.51 103.09
C ARG A 362 49.82 -19.16 103.80
N ILE A 363 50.26 -19.07 105.05
CA ILE A 363 50.27 -17.80 105.80
C ILE A 363 51.00 -16.70 104.99
N PRO A 364 50.43 -15.50 104.81
CA PRO A 364 51.08 -14.47 104.00
C PRO A 364 52.37 -13.95 104.63
N GLU A 365 53.42 -13.81 103.83
CA GLU A 365 54.72 -13.22 104.23
C GLU A 365 54.83 -11.74 103.82
N ARG A 366 53.69 -11.07 103.68
CA ARG A 366 53.60 -9.66 103.25
C ARG A 366 52.91 -8.80 104.30
N VAL A 367 53.06 -7.49 104.13
CA VAL A 367 52.24 -6.50 104.84
C VAL A 367 50.78 -6.68 104.42
N GLY A 368 49.92 -6.98 105.39
CA GLY A 368 48.47 -7.09 105.19
C GLY A 368 47.76 -5.77 105.44
N GLU A 369 46.55 -5.62 104.90
CA GLU A 369 45.67 -4.51 105.30
C GLU A 369 45.16 -4.73 106.74
N PRO A 370 44.90 -3.67 107.52
CA PRO A 370 44.32 -3.82 108.86
C PRO A 370 43.04 -4.65 108.83
N ASN A 371 43.02 -5.73 109.63
CA ASN A 371 41.95 -6.73 109.69
C ASN A 371 41.79 -7.64 108.46
N GLU A 372 42.66 -7.58 107.45
CA GLU A 372 42.61 -8.50 106.30
C GLU A 372 42.51 -9.97 106.77
N LEU A 373 41.60 -10.73 106.15
CA LEU A 373 41.45 -12.17 106.38
C LEU A 373 42.16 -12.94 105.27
N ALA A 374 43.02 -13.89 105.64
CA ALA A 374 43.65 -14.82 104.73
C ALA A 374 43.16 -16.24 105.05
N ILE A 375 42.36 -16.81 104.15
CA ILE A 375 41.82 -18.17 104.25
C ILE A 375 42.78 -19.09 103.50
N VAL A 376 43.32 -20.11 104.16
CA VAL A 376 44.17 -21.09 103.50
C VAL A 376 43.29 -21.97 102.60
N ARG A 377 43.69 -22.17 101.34
CA ARG A 377 42.89 -22.80 100.28
C ARG A 377 42.37 -24.20 100.64
N ASP A 378 43.10 -24.96 101.44
CA ASP A 378 42.71 -26.29 101.92
C ASP A 378 41.73 -26.26 103.11
N GLY A 379 41.36 -25.06 103.59
CA GLY A 379 40.50 -24.86 104.75
C GLY A 379 41.19 -25.11 106.10
N SER A 380 42.51 -25.33 106.13
CA SER A 380 43.24 -25.70 107.35
C SER A 380 43.38 -24.57 108.37
N ALA A 381 43.30 -23.31 107.93
CA ALA A 381 43.44 -22.15 108.80
C ALA A 381 42.80 -20.88 108.21
N ILE A 382 42.39 -19.99 109.10
CA ILE A 382 42.06 -18.60 108.79
C ILE A 382 42.96 -17.68 109.61
N TYR A 383 43.67 -16.78 108.96
CA TYR A 383 44.50 -15.76 109.59
C TYR A 383 43.87 -14.38 109.47
N LYS A 384 44.11 -13.54 110.47
CA LYS A 384 43.81 -12.12 110.43
C LYS A 384 45.08 -11.30 110.56
N CYS A 385 45.24 -10.30 109.72
CA CYS A 385 46.31 -9.33 109.86
C CYS A 385 46.06 -8.45 111.11
N VAL A 386 47.02 -8.48 112.03
CA VAL A 386 47.01 -7.65 113.26
C VAL A 386 47.88 -6.39 113.12
N GLY A 387 48.40 -6.13 111.91
CA GLY A 387 49.20 -4.97 111.56
C GLY A 387 50.57 -5.33 111.00
N GLN A 388 51.05 -4.56 110.02
CA GLN A 388 52.28 -4.82 109.27
C GLN A 388 52.27 -6.24 108.66
N SER A 389 53.34 -7.02 108.85
CA SER A 389 53.45 -8.40 108.37
C SER A 389 53.04 -9.45 109.41
N ASN A 390 52.30 -9.06 110.45
CA ASN A 390 51.87 -9.97 111.53
C ASN A 390 50.48 -10.53 111.27
N TRP A 391 50.38 -11.86 111.29
CA TRP A 391 49.17 -12.62 111.02
C TRP A 391 48.85 -13.53 112.20
N SER A 392 47.64 -13.38 112.76
CA SER A 392 47.15 -14.21 113.87
C SER A 392 46.18 -15.26 113.35
N LYS A 393 46.41 -16.53 113.67
CA LYS A 393 45.43 -17.60 113.40
C LYS A 393 44.18 -17.35 114.25
N ILE A 394 42.99 -17.42 113.64
CA ILE A 394 41.69 -17.29 114.33
C ILE A 394 40.96 -18.63 114.37
N LEU A 395 41.07 -19.41 113.28
CA LEU A 395 40.50 -20.75 113.15
C LEU A 395 41.56 -21.70 112.63
#